data_AF-A0A7W1P538-F1
#
_entry.id   AF-A0A7W1P538-F1
#
_cell.length_a   1.000
_cell.length_b   1.000
_cell.length_c   1.000
_cell.angle_alpha   90.00
_cell.angle_beta   90.00
_cell.angle_gamma   90.00
#
_symmetry.space_group_name_H-M   'P 1'
#
loop_
_entity.id
_entity.type
_entity.pdbx_description
1 polymer ?
#
loop_
_entity_poly.entity_id
_entity_poly.type
_entity_poly.pdbx_seq_one_letter_code
_entity_poly.pdbx_strand_id
1 'polypeptide(L)'
;MAAPALPSVDRALTATDRAALSVAVDDLRRVFGARLHAVAAYGLARRGTGEPLHAIVLVEALAFDDLAACAALTPAWRKAGIGTPLILERHEFERSLDVFPLEYGEIVAHHVPVFGETPFTGVTVAPEDMRRAVELHAKSLVIHLREGFLETAGDPQAIAGLIAASAPAFEVLLANIARLCGEPDGDLAGLAEGRVHIPAATVRDILSAGAREPSGAEDLTPLLMRYIDAARKIWSYVDGWRTR
;
A
#
# COMPACT_ATOMS: atom_id res chain seq x y z
N MET A 1 21.50 5.20 -21.35
CA MET A 1 21.89 4.82 -19.97
C MET A 1 20.64 4.41 -19.25
N ALA A 2 20.51 3.13 -18.89
CA ALA A 2 19.38 2.63 -18.13
C ALA A 2 19.40 3.29 -16.74
N ALA A 3 18.28 3.90 -16.33
CA ALA A 3 18.07 4.23 -14.93
C ALA A 3 18.18 2.93 -14.11
N PRO A 4 18.82 2.94 -12.94
CA PRO A 4 18.84 1.75 -12.11
C PRO A 4 17.38 1.43 -11.75
N ALA A 5 16.92 0.23 -12.12
CA ALA A 5 15.75 -0.35 -11.49
C ALA A 5 15.99 -0.26 -9.98
N LEU A 6 15.08 0.38 -9.25
CA LEU A 6 15.11 0.35 -7.80
C LEU A 6 15.18 -1.13 -7.41
N PRO A 7 16.22 -1.56 -6.66
CA PRO A 7 16.29 -2.95 -6.26
C PRO A 7 15.01 -3.24 -5.48
N SER A 8 14.31 -4.30 -5.87
CA SER A 8 13.33 -4.98 -5.01
C SER A 8 14.11 -5.51 -3.81
N VAL A 9 14.43 -4.62 -2.87
CA VAL A 9 15.04 -4.99 -1.62
C VAL A 9 13.94 -5.70 -0.86
N ASP A 10 14.00 -7.02 -0.89
CA ASP A 10 13.27 -7.88 0.00
C ASP A 10 13.73 -7.53 1.42
N ARG A 11 13.10 -6.49 2.01
CA ARG A 11 13.51 -5.93 3.30
C ARG A 11 13.03 -6.89 4.38
N ALA A 12 13.77 -7.96 4.59
CA ALA A 12 13.54 -8.84 5.72
C ALA A 12 13.64 -8.06 7.03
N LEU A 13 12.90 -8.51 8.05
CA LEU A 13 12.97 -7.94 9.40
C LEU A 13 14.42 -7.96 9.91
N THR A 14 14.93 -6.79 10.32
CA THR A 14 16.24 -6.67 10.96
C THR A 14 16.21 -7.29 12.35
N ALA A 15 17.39 -7.54 12.94
CA ALA A 15 17.47 -8.00 14.33
C ALA A 15 16.80 -7.02 15.31
N THR A 16 16.94 -5.72 15.06
CA THR A 16 16.28 -4.66 15.85
C THR A 16 14.76 -4.71 15.68
N ASP A 17 14.24 -4.88 14.46
CA ASP A 17 12.80 -5.01 14.23
C ASP A 17 12.24 -6.24 14.97
N ARG A 18 12.95 -7.38 14.92
CA ARG A 18 12.55 -8.61 15.62
C ARG A 18 12.55 -8.44 17.14
N ALA A 19 13.55 -7.76 17.69
CA ALA A 19 13.60 -7.49 19.13
C ALA A 19 12.45 -6.58 19.58
N ALA A 20 12.16 -5.51 18.83
CA ALA A 20 11.03 -4.62 19.10
C ALA A 20 9.70 -5.40 19.03
N LEU A 21 9.50 -6.19 17.99
CA LEU A 21 8.30 -7.01 17.82
C LEU A 21 8.13 -8.04 18.93
N SER A 22 9.22 -8.63 19.43
CA SER A 22 9.16 -9.57 20.56
C SER A 22 8.63 -8.88 21.83
N VAL A 23 9.06 -7.64 22.10
CA VAL A 23 8.53 -6.86 23.23
C VAL A 23 7.04 -6.57 23.05
N ALA A 24 6.62 -6.17 21.85
CA ALA A 24 5.21 -5.95 21.55
C ALA A 24 4.39 -7.24 21.69
N VAL A 25 4.92 -8.39 21.26
CA VAL A 25 4.27 -9.69 21.46
C VAL A 25 4.09 -10.00 22.94
N ASP A 26 5.10 -9.75 23.78
CA ASP A 26 4.98 -9.99 25.23
C ASP A 26 3.90 -9.10 25.87
N ASP A 27 3.81 -7.83 25.45
CA ASP A 27 2.76 -6.92 25.88
C ASP A 27 1.37 -7.42 25.43
N LEU A 28 1.24 -7.81 24.16
CA LEU A 28 -0.01 -8.34 23.61
C LEU A 28 -0.43 -9.65 24.30
N ARG A 29 0.52 -10.50 24.69
CA ARG A 29 0.24 -11.71 25.49
C ARG A 29 -0.28 -11.38 26.87
N ARG A 30 0.17 -10.28 27.50
CA ARG A 30 -0.39 -9.82 28.79
C ARG A 30 -1.82 -9.31 28.64
N VAL A 31 -2.13 -8.64 27.53
CA VAL A 31 -3.48 -8.10 27.27
C VAL A 31 -4.45 -9.21 26.91
N PHE A 32 -4.12 -10.01 25.89
CA PHE A 32 -5.05 -10.96 25.28
C PHE A 32 -4.98 -12.37 25.88
N GLY A 33 -3.87 -12.74 26.51
CA GLY A 33 -3.67 -14.08 27.08
C GLY A 33 -3.83 -15.17 26.02
N ALA A 34 -4.67 -16.17 26.32
CA ALA A 34 -4.98 -17.27 25.40
C ALA A 34 -5.78 -16.85 24.16
N ARG A 35 -6.37 -15.64 24.14
CA ARG A 35 -7.09 -15.12 22.97
C ARG A 35 -6.16 -14.60 21.87
N LEU A 36 -4.86 -14.45 22.13
CA LEU A 36 -3.90 -14.04 21.11
C LEU A 36 -3.59 -15.23 20.18
N HIS A 37 -4.03 -15.15 18.93
CA HIS A 37 -3.77 -16.20 17.95
C HIS A 37 -2.46 -15.99 17.21
N ALA A 38 -2.25 -14.80 16.64
CA ALA A 38 -1.10 -14.54 15.80
C ALA A 38 -0.67 -13.07 15.81
N VAL A 39 0.62 -12.86 15.56
CA VAL A 39 1.20 -11.56 15.23
C VAL A 39 2.09 -11.74 14.01
N ALA A 40 1.93 -10.86 13.02
CA ALA A 40 2.78 -10.85 11.84
C ALA A 40 3.14 -9.42 11.43
N ALA A 41 4.34 -9.23 10.91
CA ALA A 41 4.74 -7.97 10.27
C ALA A 41 4.34 -7.98 8.79
N TYR A 42 4.05 -6.82 8.21
CA TYR A 42 3.73 -6.72 6.79
C TYR A 42 4.20 -5.38 6.20
N GLY A 43 4.09 -5.23 4.88
CA GLY A 43 4.43 -3.97 4.18
C GLY A 43 5.93 -3.66 4.13
N LEU A 44 6.80 -4.64 4.36
CA LEU A 44 8.24 -4.43 4.51
C LEU A 44 8.92 -3.88 3.26
N ALA A 45 8.52 -4.36 2.08
CA ALA A 45 9.08 -3.93 0.81
C ALA A 45 8.84 -2.43 0.52
N ARG A 46 7.74 -1.89 1.04
CA ARG A 46 7.31 -0.50 0.83
C ARG A 46 7.70 0.42 1.98
N ARG A 47 8.27 -0.12 3.06
CA ARG A 47 8.66 0.64 4.25
C ARG A 47 9.80 1.60 3.92
N GLY A 48 9.54 2.90 4.03
CA GLY A 48 10.55 3.95 3.89
C GLY A 48 11.57 3.96 5.04
N THR A 49 12.68 4.70 4.84
CA THR A 49 13.66 4.89 5.92
C THR A 49 13.05 5.72 7.04
N GLY A 50 13.07 5.18 8.26
CA GLY A 50 12.50 5.87 9.44
C GLY A 50 10.99 5.68 9.60
N GLU A 51 10.31 5.02 8.66
CA GLU A 51 8.90 4.68 8.83
C GLU A 51 8.73 3.54 9.86
N PRO A 52 7.64 3.59 10.65
CA PRO A 52 7.36 2.56 11.63
C PRO A 52 7.01 1.23 10.95
N LEU A 53 7.28 0.14 11.64
CA LEU A 53 6.94 -1.21 11.22
C LEU A 53 5.44 -1.46 11.37
N HIS A 54 4.81 -1.99 10.33
CA HIS A 54 3.41 -2.39 10.39
C HIS A 54 3.27 -3.82 10.90
N ALA A 55 2.31 -4.04 11.80
CA ALA A 55 1.99 -5.34 12.35
C ALA A 55 0.47 -5.58 12.34
N ILE A 56 0.07 -6.82 12.05
CA ILE A 56 -1.28 -7.32 12.23
C ILE A 56 -1.30 -8.26 13.44
N VAL A 57 -2.33 -8.11 14.27
CA VAL A 57 -2.58 -8.91 15.47
C VAL A 57 -3.96 -9.54 15.31
N LEU A 58 -4.00 -10.86 15.36
CA LEU A 58 -5.23 -11.63 15.26
C LEU A 58 -5.59 -12.20 16.62
N VAL A 59 -6.82 -11.95 17.05
CA VAL A 59 -7.35 -12.41 18.34
C VAL A 59 -8.65 -13.19 18.16
N GLU A 60 -9.03 -13.96 19.17
CA GLU A 60 -10.34 -14.65 19.19
C GLU A 60 -11.50 -13.65 19.33
N ALA A 61 -11.36 -12.68 20.22
CA ALA A 61 -12.36 -11.65 20.50
C ALA A 61 -11.68 -10.36 20.95
N LEU A 62 -12.24 -9.20 20.57
CA LEU A 62 -11.70 -7.88 20.85
C LEU A 62 -12.73 -7.03 21.61
N ALA A 63 -12.46 -6.74 22.88
CA ALA A 63 -13.28 -5.86 23.71
C ALA A 63 -12.69 -4.44 23.80
N PHE A 64 -13.51 -3.47 24.20
CA PHE A 64 -13.05 -2.09 24.39
C PHE A 64 -11.95 -1.98 25.45
N ASP A 65 -12.01 -2.77 26.53
CA ASP A 65 -10.97 -2.77 27.56
C ASP A 65 -9.61 -3.25 27.03
N ASP A 66 -9.61 -4.17 26.05
CA ASP A 66 -8.39 -4.58 25.35
C ASP A 66 -7.79 -3.40 24.56
N LEU A 67 -8.66 -2.66 23.84
CA LEU A 67 -8.25 -1.47 23.10
C LEU A 67 -7.67 -0.41 24.03
N ALA A 68 -8.28 -0.19 25.20
CA ALA A 68 -7.79 0.74 26.21
C ALA A 68 -6.41 0.32 26.74
N ALA A 69 -6.20 -0.98 26.99
CA ALA A 69 -4.91 -1.52 27.40
C ALA A 69 -3.84 -1.37 26.31
N CYS A 70 -4.15 -1.67 25.05
CA CYS A 70 -3.25 -1.47 23.91
C CYS A 70 -2.94 0.02 23.67
N ALA A 71 -3.92 0.91 23.86
CA ALA A 71 -3.72 2.35 23.72
C ALA A 71 -2.68 2.87 24.72
N ALA A 72 -2.67 2.37 25.96
CA ALA A 72 -1.66 2.73 26.96
C ALA A 72 -0.24 2.28 26.58
N LEU A 73 -0.09 1.21 25.79
CA LEU A 73 1.19 0.64 25.35
C LEU A 73 1.71 1.28 24.04
N THR A 74 0.82 1.83 23.23
CA THR A 74 1.13 2.42 21.92
C THR A 74 2.29 3.43 21.93
N PRO A 75 2.44 4.34 22.91
CA PRO A 75 3.61 5.24 22.96
C PRO A 75 4.95 4.51 23.03
N ALA A 76 5.03 3.39 23.76
CA ALA A 76 6.24 2.59 23.88
C ALA A 76 6.55 1.88 22.56
N TRP A 77 5.54 1.29 21.91
CA TRP A 77 5.67 0.65 20.60
C TRP A 77 6.15 1.65 19.54
N ARG A 78 5.57 2.85 19.50
CA ARG A 78 5.98 3.91 18.57
C ARG A 78 7.44 4.32 18.79
N LYS A 79 7.88 4.45 20.04
CA LYS A 79 9.27 4.73 20.37
C LYS A 79 10.22 3.60 19.94
N ALA A 80 9.75 2.36 19.95
CA ALA A 80 10.46 1.19 19.44
C ALA A 80 10.41 1.04 17.90
N GLY A 81 9.76 1.99 17.20
CA GLY A 81 9.64 1.96 15.74
C GLY A 81 8.54 1.04 15.23
N ILE A 82 7.57 0.66 16.07
CA ILE A 82 6.39 -0.13 15.68
C ILE A 82 5.19 0.82 15.55
N GLY A 83 4.49 0.73 14.43
CA GLY A 83 3.26 1.49 14.18
C GLY A 83 2.14 1.02 15.09
N THR A 84 1.01 1.73 15.11
CA THR A 84 -0.18 1.21 15.77
C THR A 84 -0.58 -0.11 15.08
N PRO A 85 -0.61 -1.25 15.80
CA PRO A 85 -0.94 -2.53 15.19
C PRO A 85 -2.37 -2.55 14.67
N LEU A 86 -2.60 -3.21 13.54
CA LEU A 86 -3.94 -3.57 13.08
C LEU A 86 -4.41 -4.76 13.92
N ILE A 87 -5.35 -4.54 14.84
CA ILE A 87 -5.90 -5.59 15.70
C ILE A 87 -7.27 -5.96 15.17
N LEU A 88 -7.45 -7.24 14.82
CA LEU A 88 -8.70 -7.77 14.28
C LEU A 88 -9.04 -9.08 14.97
N GLU A 89 -10.34 -9.35 15.06
CA GLU A 89 -10.76 -10.72 15.35
C GLU A 89 -10.45 -11.61 14.14
N ARG A 90 -10.06 -12.87 14.38
CA ARG A 90 -9.69 -13.77 13.28
C ARG A 90 -10.82 -13.90 12.25
N HIS A 91 -12.05 -14.06 12.73
CA HIS A 91 -13.20 -14.23 11.85
C HIS A 91 -13.57 -12.94 11.10
N GLU A 92 -13.26 -11.77 11.67
CA GLU A 92 -13.45 -10.46 11.04
C GLU A 92 -12.53 -10.32 9.82
N PHE A 93 -11.27 -10.70 9.97
CA PHE A 93 -10.30 -10.71 8.86
C PHE A 93 -10.76 -11.61 7.71
N GLU A 94 -11.12 -12.87 8.01
CA GLU A 94 -11.54 -13.87 7.01
C GLU A 94 -12.78 -13.42 6.22
N ARG A 95 -13.67 -12.66 6.87
CA ARG A 95 -14.92 -12.17 6.27
C ARG A 95 -14.82 -10.82 5.56
N SER A 96 -13.66 -10.17 5.61
CA SER A 96 -13.48 -8.81 5.07
C SER A 96 -12.44 -8.76 3.94
N LEU A 97 -12.08 -9.91 3.36
CA LEU A 97 -11.17 -10.03 2.21
C LEU A 97 -11.75 -9.40 0.94
N ASP A 98 -13.07 -9.35 0.81
CA ASP A 98 -13.81 -8.70 -0.27
C ASP A 98 -13.90 -7.16 -0.06
N VAL A 99 -13.93 -6.73 1.21
CA VAL A 99 -13.98 -5.31 1.59
C VAL A 99 -12.62 -4.64 1.48
N PHE A 100 -11.55 -5.32 1.89
CA PHE A 100 -10.16 -4.82 1.88
C PHE A 100 -9.22 -5.70 1.02
N PRO A 101 -9.56 -5.94 -0.27
CA PRO A 101 -8.86 -6.93 -1.09
C PRO A 101 -7.40 -6.54 -1.37
N LEU A 102 -7.09 -5.24 -1.47
CA LEU A 102 -5.73 -4.77 -1.72
C LEU A 102 -4.87 -4.89 -0.47
N GLU A 103 -5.37 -4.37 0.65
CA GLU A 103 -4.66 -4.32 1.93
C GLU A 103 -4.47 -5.72 2.50
N TYR A 104 -5.51 -6.54 2.53
CA TYR A 104 -5.42 -7.88 3.10
C TYR A 104 -4.72 -8.84 2.13
N GLY A 105 -4.85 -8.64 0.81
CA GLY A 105 -4.06 -9.36 -0.18
C GLY A 105 -2.56 -9.12 -0.01
N GLU A 106 -2.14 -7.89 0.27
CA GLU A 106 -0.75 -7.54 0.63
C GLU A 106 -0.27 -8.27 1.88
N ILE A 107 -1.09 -8.26 2.94
CA ILE A 107 -0.77 -8.95 4.20
C ILE A 107 -0.62 -10.46 3.95
N VAL A 108 -1.58 -11.10 3.29
CA VAL A 108 -1.53 -12.53 3.00
C VAL A 108 -0.27 -12.89 2.20
N ALA A 109 0.03 -12.12 1.15
CA ALA A 109 1.13 -12.41 0.24
C ALA A 109 2.53 -12.16 0.84
N HIS A 110 2.69 -11.15 1.70
CA HIS A 110 4.02 -10.67 2.12
C HIS A 110 4.20 -10.52 3.63
N HIS A 111 3.35 -11.15 4.45
CA HIS A 111 3.56 -11.15 5.89
C HIS A 111 4.82 -11.93 6.29
N VAL A 112 5.39 -11.52 7.42
CA VAL A 112 6.42 -12.27 8.14
C VAL A 112 5.84 -12.67 9.50
N PRO A 113 5.61 -13.98 9.75
CA PRO A 113 5.14 -14.46 11.04
C PRO A 113 6.10 -14.07 12.18
N VAL A 114 5.54 -13.63 13.30
CA VAL A 114 6.29 -13.24 14.51
C VAL A 114 5.89 -14.11 15.70
N PHE A 115 4.58 -14.34 15.87
CA PHE A 115 4.03 -15.16 16.94
C PHE A 115 2.81 -15.92 16.43
N GLY A 116 2.64 -17.16 16.91
CA GLY A 116 1.48 -18.00 16.61
C GLY A 116 1.41 -18.43 15.14
N GLU A 117 0.35 -19.15 14.80
CA GLU A 117 0.07 -19.59 13.44
C GLU A 117 -0.85 -18.59 12.75
N THR A 118 -0.40 -18.01 11.64
CA THR A 118 -1.23 -17.09 10.86
C THR A 118 -2.25 -17.89 10.05
N PRO A 119 -3.54 -17.48 10.01
CA PRO A 119 -4.57 -18.19 9.24
C PRO A 119 -4.49 -17.88 7.75
N PHE A 120 -3.36 -17.36 7.24
CA PHE A 120 -3.24 -16.86 5.88
C PHE A 120 -2.93 -17.97 4.86
N THR A 121 -2.52 -19.15 5.31
CA THR A 121 -2.26 -20.28 4.41
C THR A 121 -3.54 -20.69 3.68
N GLY A 122 -3.49 -20.69 2.35
CA GLY A 122 -4.65 -21.04 1.50
C GLY A 122 -5.71 -19.94 1.39
N VAL A 123 -5.53 -18.80 2.05
CA VAL A 123 -6.38 -17.63 1.87
C VAL A 123 -6.01 -16.94 0.56
N THR A 124 -7.02 -16.70 -0.27
CA THR A 124 -6.85 -15.96 -1.53
C THR A 124 -7.97 -14.95 -1.68
N VAL A 125 -7.62 -13.71 -2.01
CA VAL A 125 -8.60 -12.70 -2.39
C VAL A 125 -9.20 -13.07 -3.74
N ALA A 126 -10.52 -12.99 -3.87
CA ALA A 126 -11.17 -13.29 -5.13
C ALA A 126 -10.70 -12.32 -6.23
N PRO A 127 -10.33 -12.81 -7.43
CA PRO A 127 -9.86 -11.94 -8.52
C PRO A 127 -10.86 -10.83 -8.88
N GLU A 128 -12.16 -11.09 -8.73
CA GLU A 128 -13.18 -10.09 -8.99
C GLU A 128 -13.15 -8.92 -8.01
N ASP A 129 -12.92 -9.18 -6.72
CA ASP A 129 -12.87 -8.14 -5.68
C ASP A 129 -11.59 -7.32 -5.78
N MET A 130 -10.46 -7.99 -6.05
CA MET A 130 -9.20 -7.32 -6.42
C MET A 130 -9.41 -6.38 -7.61
N ARG A 131 -10.08 -6.85 -8.66
CA ARG A 131 -10.38 -6.04 -9.85
C ARG A 131 -11.30 -4.85 -9.52
N ARG A 132 -12.37 -5.05 -8.72
CA ARG A 132 -13.27 -3.96 -8.28
C ARG A 132 -12.51 -2.89 -7.48
N ALA A 133 -11.61 -3.29 -6.59
CA ALA A 133 -10.84 -2.34 -5.79
C ALA A 133 -9.82 -1.56 -6.61
N VAL A 134 -9.13 -2.21 -7.56
CA VAL A 134 -8.23 -1.49 -8.49
C VAL A 134 -9.03 -0.52 -9.38
N GLU A 135 -10.21 -0.93 -9.84
CA GLU A 135 -11.10 -0.07 -10.63
C GLU A 135 -11.53 1.17 -9.84
N LEU A 136 -11.95 0.99 -8.59
CA LEU A 136 -12.31 2.06 -7.66
C LEU A 136 -11.12 3.02 -7.47
N HIS A 137 -9.94 2.50 -7.17
CA HIS A 137 -8.73 3.32 -6.96
C HIS A 137 -8.36 4.11 -8.21
N ALA A 138 -8.41 3.47 -9.39
CA ALA A 138 -8.15 4.14 -10.66
C ALA A 138 -9.16 5.27 -10.92
N LYS A 139 -10.45 5.01 -10.68
CA LYS A 139 -11.50 6.00 -10.88
C LYS A 139 -11.37 7.17 -9.91
N SER A 140 -11.11 6.91 -8.64
CA SER A 140 -10.88 7.93 -7.62
C SER A 140 -9.67 8.80 -7.96
N LEU A 141 -8.56 8.20 -8.42
CA LEU A 141 -7.38 8.95 -8.85
C LEU A 141 -7.71 9.91 -10.02
N VAL A 142 -8.47 9.44 -11.03
CA VAL A 142 -8.90 10.29 -12.15
C VAL A 142 -9.75 11.48 -11.67
N ILE A 143 -10.66 11.26 -10.73
CA ILE A 143 -11.52 12.31 -10.17
C ILE A 143 -10.67 13.33 -9.41
N HIS A 144 -9.82 12.88 -8.48
CA HIS A 144 -9.01 13.77 -7.65
C HIS A 144 -7.94 14.53 -8.43
N LEU A 145 -7.35 13.95 -9.48
CA LEU A 145 -6.43 14.70 -10.35
C LEU A 145 -7.14 15.86 -11.08
N ARG A 146 -8.41 15.67 -11.45
CA ARG A 146 -9.20 16.72 -12.12
C ARG A 146 -9.64 17.80 -11.13
N GLU A 147 -10.15 17.41 -9.97
CA GLU A 147 -10.52 18.34 -8.90
C GLU A 147 -9.31 19.14 -8.44
N GLY A 148 -8.21 18.45 -8.10
CA GLY A 148 -6.97 19.08 -7.68
C GLY A 148 -6.42 20.03 -8.73
N PHE A 149 -6.53 19.71 -10.03
CA PHE A 149 -6.11 20.64 -11.08
C PHE A 149 -6.92 21.95 -11.05
N LEU A 150 -8.24 21.87 -10.89
CA LEU A 150 -9.09 23.07 -10.79
C LEU A 150 -8.72 23.93 -9.57
N GLU A 151 -8.41 23.28 -8.45
CA GLU A 151 -7.99 23.94 -7.20
C GLU A 151 -6.64 24.66 -7.33
N THR A 152 -5.75 24.22 -8.23
CA THR A 152 -4.48 24.93 -8.47
C THR A 152 -4.66 26.34 -9.03
N ALA A 153 -5.81 26.66 -9.64
CA ALA A 153 -6.03 27.90 -10.38
C ALA A 153 -4.93 28.21 -11.43
N GLY A 154 -4.24 27.18 -11.94
CA GLY A 154 -3.13 27.33 -12.88
C GLY A 154 -1.79 27.71 -12.25
N ASP A 155 -1.69 27.74 -10.92
CA ASP A 155 -0.43 28.00 -10.22
C ASP A 155 0.56 26.83 -10.42
N PRO A 156 1.76 27.06 -11.01
CA PRO A 156 2.71 25.99 -11.31
C PRO A 156 3.19 25.23 -10.06
N GLN A 157 3.33 25.92 -8.93
CA GLN A 157 3.79 25.32 -7.68
C GLN A 157 2.70 24.41 -7.09
N ALA A 158 1.43 24.81 -7.14
CA ALA A 158 0.29 23.98 -6.75
C ALA A 158 0.13 22.76 -7.66
N ILE A 159 0.39 22.90 -8.97
CA ILE A 159 0.40 21.77 -9.91
C ILE A 159 1.50 20.76 -9.56
N ALA A 160 2.72 21.24 -9.27
CA ALA A 160 3.80 20.38 -8.79
C ALA A 160 3.42 19.66 -7.48
N GLY A 161 2.79 20.38 -6.55
CA GLY A 161 2.26 19.82 -5.31
C GLY A 161 1.21 18.72 -5.53
N LEU A 162 0.30 18.91 -6.49
CA LEU A 162 -0.71 17.90 -6.86
C LEU A 162 -0.06 16.63 -7.42
N ILE A 163 0.94 16.76 -8.30
CA ILE A 163 1.67 15.61 -8.84
C ILE A 163 2.39 14.88 -7.72
N ALA A 164 3.09 15.60 -6.84
CA ALA A 164 3.80 15.02 -5.69
C ALA A 164 2.87 14.29 -4.72
N ALA A 165 1.72 14.89 -4.38
CA ALA A 165 0.76 14.29 -3.48
C ALA A 165 0.08 13.03 -4.04
N SER A 166 -0.11 12.97 -5.37
CA SER A 166 -0.84 11.86 -6.02
C SER A 166 0.05 10.74 -6.55
N ALA A 167 1.32 11.01 -6.85
CA ALA A 167 2.24 10.02 -7.44
C ALA A 167 2.39 8.72 -6.63
N PRO A 168 2.46 8.73 -5.27
CA PRO A 168 2.50 7.49 -4.50
C PRO A 168 1.26 6.61 -4.71
N ALA A 169 0.07 7.21 -4.79
CA ALA A 169 -1.16 6.47 -5.06
C ALA A 169 -1.17 5.85 -6.46
N PHE A 170 -0.58 6.53 -7.45
CA PHE A 170 -0.42 6.00 -8.81
C PHE A 170 0.60 4.86 -8.88
N GLU A 171 1.71 4.93 -8.16
CA GLU A 171 2.68 3.84 -8.06
C GLU A 171 2.02 2.57 -7.48
N VAL A 172 1.28 2.73 -6.38
CA VAL A 172 0.52 1.65 -5.75
C VAL A 172 -0.54 1.08 -6.70
N LEU A 173 -1.22 1.94 -7.45
CA LEU A 173 -2.19 1.50 -8.45
C LEU A 173 -1.53 0.64 -9.54
N LEU A 174 -0.37 1.04 -10.06
CA LEU A 174 0.39 0.23 -11.02
C LEU A 174 0.84 -1.11 -10.43
N ALA A 175 1.32 -1.12 -9.18
CA ALA A 175 1.69 -2.36 -8.48
C ALA A 175 0.49 -3.31 -8.33
N ASN A 176 -0.71 -2.77 -8.04
CA ASN A 176 -1.91 -3.58 -7.95
C ASN A 176 -2.38 -4.12 -9.33
N ILE A 177 -2.18 -3.37 -10.41
CA ILE A 177 -2.40 -3.90 -11.77
C ILE A 177 -1.40 -5.02 -12.07
N ALA A 178 -0.15 -4.89 -11.64
CA ALA A 178 0.87 -5.91 -11.82
C ALA A 178 0.47 -7.22 -11.11
N ARG A 179 -0.04 -7.12 -9.88
CA ARG A 179 -0.63 -8.26 -9.14
C ARG A 179 -1.80 -8.88 -9.86
N LEU A 180 -2.74 -8.06 -10.35
CA LEU A 180 -3.87 -8.56 -11.15
C LEU A 180 -3.42 -9.28 -12.42
N CYS A 181 -2.29 -8.88 -13.02
CA CYS A 181 -1.70 -9.55 -14.18
C CYS A 181 -0.92 -10.82 -13.83
N GLY A 182 -0.71 -11.13 -12.54
CA GLY A 182 0.16 -12.22 -12.09
C GLY A 182 1.66 -11.91 -12.21
N GLU A 183 2.03 -10.63 -12.29
CA GLU A 183 3.42 -10.16 -12.45
C GLU A 183 3.81 -9.18 -11.31
N PRO A 184 3.69 -9.56 -10.01
CA PRO A 184 3.81 -8.63 -8.89
C PRO A 184 5.17 -7.93 -8.76
N ASP A 185 6.24 -8.56 -9.25
CA ASP A 185 7.62 -8.03 -9.19
C ASP A 185 8.07 -7.38 -10.52
N GLY A 186 7.13 -7.13 -11.45
CA GLY A 186 7.43 -6.56 -12.76
C GLY A 186 7.85 -5.08 -12.71
N ASP A 187 8.62 -4.65 -13.72
CA ASP A 187 8.86 -3.21 -13.95
C ASP A 187 7.52 -2.51 -14.23
N LEU A 188 7.09 -1.65 -13.30
CA LEU A 188 5.81 -0.95 -13.39
C LEU A 188 5.68 -0.14 -14.69
N ALA A 189 6.76 0.47 -15.17
CA ALA A 189 6.75 1.26 -16.39
C ALA A 189 6.62 0.37 -17.64
N GLY A 190 7.36 -0.74 -17.69
CA GLY A 190 7.25 -1.75 -18.74
C GLY A 190 5.87 -2.42 -18.77
N LEU A 191 5.30 -2.74 -17.59
CA LEU A 191 3.96 -3.30 -17.48
C LEU A 191 2.89 -2.31 -17.96
N ALA A 192 2.97 -1.05 -17.55
CA ALA A 192 2.04 -0.01 -18.00
C ALA A 192 2.09 0.18 -19.52
N GLU A 193 3.27 0.06 -20.14
CA GLU A 193 3.44 0.15 -21.59
C GLU A 193 2.89 -1.07 -22.32
N GLY A 194 3.25 -2.27 -21.86
CA GLY A 194 2.88 -3.53 -22.50
C GLY A 194 1.41 -3.92 -22.33
N ARG A 195 0.80 -3.60 -21.17
CA ARG A 195 -0.58 -4.00 -20.83
C ARG A 195 -1.60 -2.88 -21.00
N VAL A 196 -1.25 -1.67 -20.59
CA VAL A 196 -2.18 -0.52 -20.48
C VAL A 196 -1.93 0.53 -21.59
N HIS A 197 -0.88 0.36 -22.38
CA HIS A 197 -0.48 1.28 -23.45
C HIS A 197 -0.22 2.71 -22.95
N ILE A 198 0.38 2.83 -21.77
CA ILE A 198 0.92 4.07 -21.22
C ILE A 198 2.44 4.06 -21.49
N PRO A 199 2.99 5.05 -22.20
CA PRO A 199 4.42 5.06 -22.49
C PRO A 199 5.26 4.96 -21.21
N ALA A 200 6.26 4.07 -21.20
CA ALA A 200 7.06 3.82 -20.01
C ALA A 200 7.79 5.09 -19.53
N ALA A 201 8.15 5.99 -20.45
CA ALA A 201 8.70 7.30 -20.14
C ALA A 201 7.71 8.17 -19.34
N THR A 202 6.42 8.15 -19.67
CA THR A 202 5.39 8.94 -18.94
C THR A 202 5.28 8.48 -17.50
N VAL A 203 5.28 7.16 -17.25
CA VAL A 203 5.28 6.62 -15.88
C VAL A 203 6.51 7.10 -15.11
N ARG A 204 7.70 6.99 -15.70
CA ARG A 204 8.94 7.45 -15.08
C ARG A 204 8.94 8.95 -14.81
N ASP A 205 8.44 9.78 -15.72
CA ASP A 205 8.33 11.22 -15.54
C ASP A 205 7.43 11.55 -14.34
N ILE A 206 6.25 10.91 -14.23
CA ILE A 206 5.28 11.14 -13.15
C ILE A 206 5.89 10.78 -11.79
N LEU A 207 6.46 9.58 -11.67
CA LEU A 207 7.08 9.12 -10.42
C LEU A 207 8.30 9.97 -10.05
N SER A 208 9.12 10.34 -11.03
CA SER A 208 10.30 11.20 -10.79
C SER A 208 9.90 12.61 -10.36
N ALA A 209 8.85 13.18 -10.96
CA ALA A 209 8.32 14.48 -10.55
C ALA A 209 7.72 14.41 -9.14
N GLY A 210 7.01 13.32 -8.82
CA GLY A 210 6.37 13.18 -7.52
C GLY A 210 7.32 12.91 -6.35
N ALA A 211 8.50 12.34 -6.61
CA ALA A 211 9.53 12.13 -5.60
C ALA A 211 10.33 13.40 -5.25
N ARG A 212 10.16 14.48 -6.01
CA ARG A 212 10.89 15.75 -5.80
C ARG A 212 10.07 16.66 -4.91
N GLU A 213 10.74 17.47 -4.10
CA GLU A 213 10.06 18.60 -3.46
C GLU A 213 9.58 19.56 -4.55
N PRO A 214 8.30 20.01 -4.50
CA PRO A 214 7.80 21.04 -5.39
C PRO A 214 8.71 22.26 -5.30
N SER A 215 9.52 22.48 -6.33
CA SER A 215 10.53 23.54 -6.32
C SER A 215 10.68 24.13 -7.72
N GLY A 216 10.34 25.41 -7.82
CA GLY A 216 10.57 26.22 -9.01
C GLY A 216 9.32 26.45 -9.87
N ALA A 217 9.45 27.38 -10.82
CA ALA A 217 8.39 27.81 -11.73
C ALA A 217 8.30 26.96 -13.00
N GLU A 218 8.75 25.69 -12.98
CA GLU A 218 8.60 24.81 -14.13
C GLU A 218 7.11 24.51 -14.35
N ASP A 219 6.61 24.82 -15.54
CA ASP A 219 5.24 24.51 -15.90
C ASP A 219 5.07 23.01 -16.14
N LEU A 220 4.56 22.32 -15.12
CA LEU A 220 4.27 20.88 -15.17
C LEU A 220 2.87 20.57 -15.70
N THR A 221 2.12 21.56 -16.21
CA THR A 221 0.80 21.34 -16.82
C THR A 221 0.83 20.26 -17.92
N PRO A 222 1.82 20.22 -18.84
CA PRO A 222 1.89 19.17 -19.86
C PRO A 222 2.11 17.78 -19.26
N LEU A 223 2.81 17.67 -18.12
CA LEU A 223 2.99 16.40 -17.41
C LEU A 223 1.69 15.97 -16.73
N LEU A 224 1.00 16.90 -16.05
CA LEU A 224 -0.29 16.63 -15.41
C LEU A 224 -1.35 16.16 -16.43
N MET A 225 -1.38 16.76 -17.63
CA MET A 225 -2.26 16.28 -18.71
C MET A 225 -1.98 14.82 -19.08
N ARG A 226 -0.71 14.46 -19.30
CA ARG A 226 -0.31 13.06 -19.56
C ARG A 226 -0.66 12.13 -18.40
N TYR A 227 -0.56 12.63 -17.18
CA TYR A 227 -0.88 11.87 -15.98
C TYR A 227 -2.39 11.58 -15.86
N ILE A 228 -3.25 12.59 -16.05
CA ILE A 228 -4.70 12.40 -16.09
C ILE A 228 -5.08 11.36 -17.17
N ASP A 229 -4.48 11.44 -18.36
CA ASP A 229 -4.73 10.46 -19.42
C ASP A 229 -4.19 9.07 -19.09
N ALA A 230 -3.04 8.95 -18.43
CA ALA A 230 -2.52 7.67 -17.94
C ALA A 230 -3.47 7.04 -16.93
N ALA A 231 -3.96 7.79 -15.94
CA ALA A 231 -4.92 7.30 -14.95
C ALA A 231 -6.25 6.87 -15.61
N ARG A 232 -6.72 7.59 -16.63
CA ARG A 232 -7.91 7.20 -17.42
C ARG A 232 -7.71 5.91 -18.19
N LYS A 233 -6.53 5.69 -18.77
CA LYS A 233 -6.19 4.44 -19.47
C LYS A 233 -6.19 3.26 -18.51
N ILE A 234 -5.63 3.43 -17.30
CA ILE A 234 -5.71 2.41 -16.24
C ILE A 234 -7.17 2.09 -15.92
N TRP A 235 -7.99 3.10 -15.63
CA TRP A 235 -9.40 2.86 -15.31
C TRP A 235 -10.11 2.10 -16.44
N SER A 236 -9.92 2.51 -17.69
CA SER A 236 -10.54 1.85 -18.85
C SER A 236 -10.06 0.40 -19.04
N TYR A 237 -8.79 0.14 -18.76
CA TYR A 237 -8.20 -1.21 -18.83
C TYR A 237 -8.81 -2.14 -17.77
N VAL A 238 -9.00 -1.65 -16.54
CA VAL A 238 -9.53 -2.43 -15.43
C VAL A 238 -11.05 -2.61 -15.51
N ASP A 239 -11.79 -1.59 -15.97
CA ASP A 239 -13.23 -1.68 -16.24
C ASP A 239 -13.56 -2.72 -17.33
N GLY A 240 -12.71 -2.79 -18.36
CA GLY A 240 -12.81 -3.81 -19.41
C GLY A 240 -12.29 -5.20 -19.00
N TRP A 241 -11.79 -5.36 -17.78
CA TRP A 241 -11.14 -6.60 -17.33
C TRP A 241 -12.17 -7.71 -17.16
N ARG A 242 -12.03 -8.79 -17.93
CA ARG A 242 -12.75 -10.04 -17.71
C ARG A 242 -11.80 -11.04 -17.08
N THR A 243 -12.22 -11.65 -15.98
CA THR A 243 -11.55 -12.82 -15.40
C THR A 243 -11.40 -13.86 -16.51
N ARG A 244 -10.16 -14.13 -16.92
CA ARG A 244 -9.83 -15.16 -17.92
C ARG A 244 -9.81 -16.53 -17.28
#